data_AF-A0A818NNA6-F1
#
_entry.id   AF-A0A818NNA6-F1
#
_cell.length_a   1.000
_cell.length_b   1.000
_cell.length_c   1.000
_cell.angle_alpha   90.00
_cell.angle_beta   90.00
_cell.angle_gamma   90.00
#
_symmetry.space_group_name_H-M   'P 1'
#
loop_
_entity.id
_entity.type
_entity.pdbx_description
1 polymer ?
#
loop_
_entity_poly.entity_id
_entity_poly.type
_entity_poly.pdbx_seq_one_letter_code
_entity_poly.pdbx_strand_id
1 'polypeptide(L)'
;MDIVKTTYAFDTNQLPKDVLSFTDEKFYGFVKEILGKTAADLLQIQAINNVPSFLLSNDVCAVIELDIDSKELDELRQKISFSCRDGTCRVKVGIKNDFKYLKRLLLSKLEENGKIKPRQKQTTTKIYSTPSVLTKENHVEFIHTSIKKWVEDTKENVNLDNLELKPGADYTLTITDNDNDLEGSIRYP
;
A
#
# COMPACT_ATOMS: atom_id res chain seq x y z
N MET A 1 42.64 -7.64 -1.92
CA MET A 1 41.28 -7.83 -1.35
C MET A 1 40.94 -6.54 -0.63
N ASP A 2 40.25 -5.64 -1.33
CA ASP A 2 39.90 -4.34 -0.77
C ASP A 2 38.70 -4.48 0.16
N ILE A 3 38.91 -4.10 1.42
CA ILE A 3 37.85 -4.02 2.42
C ILE A 3 37.01 -2.81 2.06
N VAL A 4 35.87 -3.05 1.39
CA VAL A 4 34.86 -2.03 1.11
C VAL A 4 34.27 -1.59 2.46
N LYS A 5 34.80 -0.50 3.01
CA LYS A 5 34.15 0.25 4.08
C LYS A 5 32.95 0.97 3.49
N THR A 6 31.75 0.48 3.72
CA THR A 6 30.54 1.30 3.61
C THR A 6 29.53 0.85 4.64
N THR A 7 29.53 1.53 5.78
CA THR A 7 28.35 1.64 6.63
C THR A 7 28.35 3.04 7.19
N TYR A 8 27.90 3.99 6.37
CA TYR A 8 27.36 5.22 6.91
C TYR A 8 26.08 4.81 7.62
N ALA A 9 26.12 4.78 8.95
CA ALA A 9 24.91 4.65 9.75
C ALA A 9 24.09 5.92 9.50
N PHE A 10 23.14 5.85 8.56
CA PHE A 10 22.17 6.90 8.37
C PHE A 10 21.40 7.04 9.69
N ASP A 11 21.41 8.23 10.30
CA ASP A 11 20.64 8.46 11.52
C ASP A 11 19.17 8.49 11.15
N THR A 12 18.53 7.34 11.31
CA THR A 12 17.12 7.11 10.99
C THR A 12 16.18 7.90 11.91
N ASN A 13 16.70 8.52 12.96
CA ASN A 13 15.96 9.48 13.80
C ASN A 13 15.81 10.86 13.14
N GLN A 14 16.53 11.12 12.03
CA GLN A 14 16.56 12.42 11.36
C GLN A 14 16.15 12.32 9.89
N LEU A 15 14.92 11.84 9.65
CA LEU A 15 14.32 11.93 8.33
C LEU A 15 14.15 13.39 7.87
N PRO A 16 14.40 13.70 6.57
CA PRO A 16 14.06 14.99 5.99
C PRO A 16 12.59 15.36 6.22
N LYS A 17 12.31 16.64 6.46
CA LYS A 17 10.94 17.12 6.75
C LYS A 17 9.97 16.87 5.59
N ASP A 18 10.48 16.90 4.37
CA ASP A 18 9.76 16.75 3.11
C ASP A 18 9.88 15.32 2.52
N VAL A 19 10.39 14.34 3.29
CA VAL A 19 10.62 12.97 2.81
C VAL A 19 9.36 12.34 2.20
N LEU A 20 8.18 12.63 2.75
CA LEU A 20 6.90 12.10 2.26
C LEU A 20 6.48 12.63 0.89
N SER A 21 7.11 13.71 0.42
CA SER A 21 6.90 14.29 -0.92
C SER A 21 7.98 13.92 -1.93
N PHE A 22 8.87 12.97 -1.59
CA PHE A 22 9.91 12.55 -2.52
C PHE A 22 9.31 11.76 -3.70
N THR A 23 9.73 12.14 -4.91
CA THR A 23 9.38 11.50 -6.17
C THR A 23 10.62 11.32 -7.05
N ASP A 24 10.53 10.38 -7.99
CA ASP A 24 11.50 10.06 -9.03
C ASP A 24 12.93 9.94 -8.48
N GLU A 25 13.88 10.66 -9.09
CA GLU A 25 15.29 10.66 -8.71
C GLU A 25 15.53 10.98 -7.23
N LYS A 26 14.72 11.88 -6.65
CA LYS A 26 14.84 12.24 -5.23
C LYS A 26 14.44 11.06 -4.35
N PHE A 27 13.41 10.32 -4.74
CA PHE A 27 12.97 9.11 -4.04
C PHE A 27 14.01 7.99 -4.19
N TYR A 28 14.48 7.70 -5.40
CA TYR A 28 15.49 6.67 -5.62
C TYR A 28 16.82 6.99 -4.92
N GLY A 29 17.25 8.26 -4.94
CA GLY A 29 18.43 8.72 -4.22
C GLY A 29 18.31 8.47 -2.72
N PHE A 30 17.17 8.81 -2.13
CA PHE A 30 16.87 8.55 -0.73
C PHE A 30 16.89 7.04 -0.38
N VAL A 31 16.23 6.20 -1.19
CA VAL A 31 16.25 4.74 -0.98
C VAL A 31 17.67 4.20 -1.09
N LYS A 32 18.45 4.70 -2.05
CA LYS A 32 19.85 4.30 -2.26
C LYS A 32 20.75 4.67 -1.09
N GLU A 33 20.51 5.80 -0.44
CA GLU A 33 21.25 6.22 0.76
C GLU A 33 20.94 5.34 1.97
N ILE A 34 19.68 4.92 2.15
CA ILE A 34 19.26 4.13 3.32
C ILE A 34 19.46 2.63 3.13
N LEU A 35 18.99 2.08 2.01
CA LEU A 35 18.95 0.63 1.74
C LEU A 35 19.99 0.16 0.71
N GLY A 36 20.72 1.10 0.10
CA GLY A 36 21.72 0.81 -0.92
C GLY A 36 21.16 0.75 -2.34
N LYS A 37 22.08 0.74 -3.31
CA LYS A 37 21.76 0.80 -4.76
C LYS A 37 20.80 -0.31 -5.19
N THR A 38 21.02 -1.53 -4.74
CA THR A 38 20.25 -2.69 -5.18
C THR A 38 18.77 -2.59 -4.84
N ALA A 39 18.42 -2.00 -3.68
CA ALA A 39 17.04 -1.75 -3.30
C ALA A 39 16.39 -0.64 -4.16
N ALA A 40 17.16 0.41 -4.49
CA ALA A 40 16.68 1.47 -5.38
C ALA A 40 16.45 0.95 -6.81
N ASP A 41 17.38 0.16 -7.35
CA ASP A 41 17.25 -0.48 -8.67
C ASP A 41 15.98 -1.36 -8.73
N LEU A 42 15.67 -2.11 -7.65
CA LEU A 42 14.45 -2.92 -7.56
C LEU A 42 13.15 -2.10 -7.67
N LEU A 43 13.11 -0.94 -6.99
CA LEU A 43 11.96 -0.05 -7.06
C LEU A 43 11.83 0.58 -8.44
N GLN A 44 12.95 0.93 -9.07
CA GLN A 44 12.98 1.52 -10.40
C GLN A 44 12.45 0.55 -11.47
N ILE A 45 12.84 -0.73 -11.43
CA ILE A 45 12.32 -1.76 -12.35
C ILE A 45 10.80 -1.91 -12.22
N GLN A 46 10.25 -1.75 -11.01
CA GLN A 46 8.81 -1.82 -10.74
C GLN A 46 8.08 -0.48 -10.98
N ALA A 47 8.78 0.55 -11.44
CA ALA A 47 8.26 1.91 -11.57
C ALA A 47 7.65 2.47 -10.26
N ILE A 48 8.13 2.01 -9.10
CA ILE A 48 7.76 2.56 -7.79
C ILE A 48 8.63 3.79 -7.56
N ASN A 49 8.16 4.95 -8.01
CA ASN A 49 8.95 6.17 -8.07
C ASN A 49 8.60 7.20 -6.97
N ASN A 50 7.76 6.89 -6.00
CA ASN A 50 7.38 7.84 -4.97
C ASN A 50 6.98 7.16 -3.65
N VAL A 51 6.99 7.93 -2.56
CA VAL A 51 6.66 7.42 -1.22
C VAL A 51 5.24 6.84 -1.15
N PRO A 52 4.16 7.51 -1.62
CA PRO A 52 2.83 6.92 -1.62
C PRO A 52 2.74 5.55 -2.31
N SER A 53 3.25 5.41 -3.53
CA SER A 53 3.26 4.13 -4.27
C SER A 53 4.04 3.05 -3.52
N PHE A 54 5.17 3.42 -2.91
CA PHE A 54 5.95 2.49 -2.08
C PHE A 54 5.19 2.04 -0.83
N LEU A 55 4.47 2.94 -0.16
CA LEU A 55 3.67 2.61 1.02
C LEU A 55 2.45 1.74 0.68
N LEU A 56 1.87 1.92 -0.50
CA LEU A 56 0.74 1.11 -0.98
C LEU A 56 1.17 -0.28 -1.49
N SER A 57 2.43 -0.46 -1.89
CA SER A 57 2.93 -1.75 -2.35
C SER A 57 2.92 -2.79 -1.23
N ASN A 58 2.27 -3.93 -1.45
CA ASN A 58 2.15 -5.02 -0.47
C ASN A 58 3.49 -5.73 -0.25
N ASP A 59 4.11 -6.22 -1.32
CA ASP A 59 5.43 -6.85 -1.31
C ASP A 59 6.25 -6.42 -2.54
N VAL A 60 7.20 -5.52 -2.29
CA VAL A 60 8.16 -5.02 -3.29
C VAL A 60 9.06 -6.13 -3.84
N CYS A 61 9.27 -7.21 -3.10
CA CYS A 61 10.17 -8.29 -3.49
C CYS A 61 9.46 -9.38 -4.32
N ALA A 62 8.13 -9.34 -4.43
CA ALA A 62 7.35 -10.38 -5.11
C ALA A 62 7.78 -10.57 -6.58
N VAL A 63 8.11 -9.47 -7.26
CA VAL A 63 8.55 -9.49 -8.68
C VAL A 63 9.76 -10.39 -8.93
N ILE A 64 10.63 -10.58 -7.93
CA ILE A 64 11.85 -11.40 -8.08
C ILE A 64 11.54 -12.89 -8.15
N GLU A 65 10.45 -13.30 -7.50
CA GLU A 65 9.99 -14.69 -7.44
C GLU A 65 9.14 -15.06 -8.68
N LEU A 66 8.76 -14.08 -9.51
CA LEU A 66 8.03 -14.29 -10.77
C LEU A 66 8.96 -14.69 -11.92
N ASP A 67 8.51 -15.59 -12.79
CA ASP A 67 9.25 -16.01 -13.98
C ASP A 67 9.04 -15.02 -15.15
N ILE A 68 9.77 -13.91 -15.11
CA ILE A 68 9.74 -12.85 -16.12
C ILE A 68 11.07 -12.83 -16.86
N ASP A 69 11.02 -12.90 -18.20
CA ASP A 69 12.18 -12.76 -19.08
C ASP A 69 12.61 -11.29 -19.17
N SER A 70 13.54 -10.89 -18.29
CA SER A 70 14.14 -9.56 -18.29
C SER A 70 15.57 -9.64 -17.80
N LYS A 71 16.50 -9.23 -18.67
CA LYS A 71 17.93 -9.20 -18.37
C LYS A 71 18.24 -8.35 -17.13
N GLU A 72 17.59 -7.20 -16.98
CA GLU A 72 17.79 -6.31 -15.83
C GLU A 72 17.32 -6.96 -14.53
N LEU A 73 16.18 -7.66 -14.58
CA LEU A 73 15.64 -8.38 -13.44
C LEU A 73 16.52 -9.58 -13.06
N ASP A 74 17.08 -10.28 -14.04
CA ASP A 74 18.00 -11.41 -13.80
C ASP A 74 19.30 -10.95 -13.14
N GLU A 75 19.89 -9.86 -13.61
CA GLU A 75 21.07 -9.25 -12.98
C GLU A 75 20.78 -8.83 -11.52
N LEU A 76 19.57 -8.38 -11.25
CA LEU A 76 19.14 -8.01 -9.90
C LEU A 76 18.88 -9.26 -9.04
N ARG A 77 18.18 -10.26 -9.58
CA ARG A 77 17.87 -11.54 -8.94
C ARG A 77 19.13 -12.24 -8.45
N GLN A 78 20.20 -12.25 -9.25
CA GLN A 78 21.51 -12.79 -8.84
C GLN A 78 22.11 -12.08 -7.60
N LYS A 79 21.81 -10.80 -7.39
CA LYS A 79 22.34 -10.02 -6.26
C LYS A 79 21.51 -10.24 -4.99
N ILE A 80 20.18 -10.31 -5.09
CA ILE A 80 19.28 -10.27 -3.93
C ILE A 80 18.60 -11.58 -3.59
N SER A 81 18.74 -12.64 -4.39
CA SER A 81 18.12 -13.93 -4.13
C SER A 81 19.14 -15.06 -3.99
N PHE A 82 18.67 -16.19 -3.48
CA PHE A 82 19.32 -17.49 -3.59
C PHE A 82 18.59 -18.33 -4.63
N SER A 83 19.33 -18.94 -5.54
CA SER A 83 18.79 -19.95 -6.45
C SER A 83 18.69 -21.28 -5.72
N CYS A 84 17.51 -21.89 -5.78
CA CYS A 84 17.23 -23.22 -5.23
C CYS A 84 17.50 -24.30 -6.29
N ARG A 85 17.67 -25.55 -5.85
CA ARG A 85 17.96 -26.70 -6.74
C ARG A 85 16.81 -27.01 -7.71
N ASP A 86 15.60 -26.60 -7.36
CA ASP A 86 14.38 -26.76 -8.15
C ASP A 86 14.19 -25.66 -9.20
N GLY A 87 15.16 -24.74 -9.34
CA GLY A 87 15.09 -23.60 -10.24
C GLY A 87 14.35 -22.39 -9.68
N THR A 88 13.72 -22.50 -8.51
CA THR A 88 13.07 -21.35 -7.87
C THR A 88 14.10 -20.38 -7.28
N CYS A 89 13.70 -19.12 -7.11
CA CYS A 89 14.53 -18.10 -6.48
C CYS A 89 13.86 -17.60 -5.19
N ARG A 90 14.65 -17.44 -4.13
CA ARG A 90 14.18 -16.93 -2.83
C ARG A 90 14.93 -15.67 -2.46
N VAL A 91 14.22 -14.57 -2.26
CA VAL A 91 14.83 -13.29 -1.88
C VAL A 91 15.46 -13.40 -0.50
N LYS A 92 16.69 -12.86 -0.35
CA LYS A 92 17.43 -12.79 0.91
C LYS A 92 16.60 -12.07 1.97
N VAL A 93 16.46 -12.68 3.14
CA VAL A 93 15.63 -12.15 4.25
C VAL A 93 16.05 -10.74 4.67
N GLY A 94 17.34 -10.41 4.61
CA GLY A 94 17.84 -9.06 4.88
C GLY A 94 17.17 -7.99 4.02
N ILE A 95 17.05 -8.24 2.71
CA ILE A 95 16.42 -7.29 1.78
C ILE A 95 14.93 -7.09 2.09
N LYS A 96 14.20 -8.16 2.41
CA LYS A 96 12.78 -8.04 2.83
C LYS A 96 12.65 -7.21 4.11
N ASN A 97 13.55 -7.42 5.07
CA ASN A 97 13.57 -6.66 6.32
C ASN A 97 13.93 -5.18 6.12
N ASP A 98 14.85 -4.88 5.21
CA ASP A 98 15.26 -3.52 4.85
C ASP A 98 14.08 -2.70 4.32
N PHE A 99 13.30 -3.26 3.38
CA PHE A 99 12.08 -2.60 2.90
C PHE A 99 11.01 -2.47 3.98
N LYS A 100 10.80 -3.51 4.80
CA LYS A 100 9.85 -3.46 5.92
C LYS A 100 10.24 -2.37 6.92
N TYR A 101 11.53 -2.23 7.19
CA TYR A 101 12.07 -1.19 8.05
C TYR A 101 11.81 0.21 7.48
N LEU A 102 12.16 0.44 6.20
CA LEU A 102 11.90 1.72 5.54
C LEU A 102 10.41 2.07 5.53
N LYS A 103 9.54 1.09 5.24
CA LYS A 103 8.08 1.27 5.25
C LYS A 103 7.57 1.70 6.63
N ARG A 104 8.04 1.05 7.70
CA ARG A 104 7.70 1.43 9.09
C ARG A 104 8.16 2.84 9.43
N LEU A 105 9.36 3.20 8.98
CA LEU A 105 9.98 4.51 9.25
C LEU A 105 9.21 5.64 8.54
N LEU A 106 8.81 5.44 7.27
CA LEU A 106 7.97 6.39 6.54
C LEU A 106 6.54 6.48 7.10
N LEU A 107 5.94 5.36 7.53
CA LEU A 107 4.63 5.36 8.19
C LEU A 107 4.66 6.11 9.52
N SER A 108 5.70 5.92 10.34
CA SER A 108 5.89 6.69 11.57
C SER A 108 5.95 8.19 11.28
N LYS A 109 6.64 8.58 10.20
CA LYS A 109 6.74 9.98 9.79
C LYS A 109 5.40 10.56 9.31
N LEU A 110 4.61 9.75 8.61
CA LEU A 110 3.26 10.11 8.17
C LEU A 110 2.35 10.37 9.37
N GLU A 111 2.41 9.52 10.39
CA GLU A 111 1.66 9.70 11.63
C GLU A 111 2.08 10.95 12.41
N GLU A 112 3.38 11.24 12.51
CA GLU A 112 3.89 12.46 13.12
C GLU A 112 3.29 13.70 12.45
N ASN A 113 3.28 13.73 11.11
CA ASN A 113 2.72 14.83 10.34
C ASN A 113 1.19 14.96 10.51
N GLY A 114 0.48 13.84 10.64
CA GLY A 114 -0.96 13.83 10.94
C GLY A 114 -1.29 14.27 12.38
N LYS A 115 -0.37 14.06 13.33
CA LYS A 115 -0.49 14.48 14.74
C LYS A 115 -0.07 15.95 14.97
N ILE A 116 0.50 16.64 13.97
CA ILE A 116 0.68 18.09 14.01
C ILE A 116 -0.71 18.72 14.07
N LYS A 117 -1.05 19.21 15.27
CA LYS A 117 -2.33 19.81 15.65
C LYS A 117 -2.93 20.63 14.51
N PRO A 118 -4.27 20.61 14.34
CA PRO A 118 -4.93 21.49 13.38
C PRO A 118 -4.48 22.91 13.66
N ARG A 119 -3.66 23.45 12.75
CA ARG A 119 -3.41 24.88 12.65
C ARG A 119 -4.80 25.50 12.63
N GLN A 120 -5.13 26.33 13.63
CA GLN A 120 -6.40 27.06 13.69
C GLN A 120 -6.58 27.78 12.36
N LYS A 121 -7.27 27.13 11.42
CA LYS A 121 -7.71 27.77 10.18
C LYS A 121 -8.88 28.62 10.60
N GLN A 122 -8.68 29.92 10.49
CA GLN A 122 -9.75 30.89 10.46
C GLN A 122 -10.85 30.38 9.52
N THR A 123 -12.00 30.14 10.13
CA THR A 123 -13.34 30.48 9.65
C THR A 123 -13.84 29.86 8.33
N THR A 124 -14.92 29.10 8.50
CA THR A 124 -16.02 28.80 7.56
C THR A 124 -15.78 27.82 6.41
N THR A 125 -15.98 26.54 6.70
CA THR A 125 -17.05 25.76 6.03
C THR A 125 -17.46 24.58 6.93
N LYS A 126 -18.77 24.43 7.18
CA LYS A 126 -19.34 23.38 8.04
C LYS A 126 -19.13 22.01 7.39
N ILE A 127 -18.24 21.20 7.94
CA ILE A 127 -18.16 19.76 7.65
C ILE A 127 -18.73 19.04 8.87
N TYR A 128 -19.82 18.31 8.63
CA TYR A 128 -20.50 17.49 9.63
C TYR A 128 -19.53 16.46 10.20
N SER A 129 -19.25 16.57 11.49
CA SER A 129 -18.47 15.58 12.25
C SER A 129 -19.37 14.39 12.59
N THR A 130 -19.07 13.21 12.10
CA THR A 130 -19.70 11.96 12.59
C THR A 130 -18.98 11.47 13.85
N PRO A 131 -19.70 11.19 14.96
CA PRO A 131 -19.13 10.69 16.19
C PRO A 131 -18.70 9.22 16.10
N SER A 132 -17.59 8.91 16.74
CA SER A 132 -16.97 7.60 16.85
C SER A 132 -17.68 6.72 17.89
N VAL A 133 -18.80 6.11 17.51
CA VAL A 133 -19.23 4.79 18.03
C VAL A 133 -20.05 4.12 16.91
N LEU A 134 -19.47 3.16 16.21
CA LEU A 134 -20.22 2.32 15.27
C LEU A 134 -21.03 1.30 16.07
N THR A 135 -22.28 1.64 16.36
CA THR A 135 -23.28 0.63 16.72
C THR A 135 -23.62 -0.21 15.48
N LYS A 136 -24.18 -1.41 15.69
CA LYS A 136 -24.57 -2.32 14.59
C LYS A 136 -25.54 -1.62 13.63
N GLU A 137 -26.41 -0.78 14.18
CA GLU A 137 -27.39 0.02 13.45
C GLU A 137 -26.72 1.04 12.53
N ASN A 138 -25.68 1.74 13.00
CA ASN A 138 -24.90 2.69 12.19
C ASN A 138 -24.16 2.00 11.04
N HIS A 139 -23.72 0.75 11.24
CA HIS A 139 -23.04 -0.01 10.20
C HIS A 139 -24.02 -0.48 9.11
N VAL A 140 -25.23 -0.90 9.50
CA VAL A 140 -26.29 -1.24 8.55
C VAL A 140 -26.70 -0.02 7.72
N GLU A 141 -26.85 1.14 8.35
CA GLU A 141 -27.18 2.38 7.65
C GLU A 141 -26.07 2.83 6.69
N PHE A 142 -24.81 2.68 7.09
CA PHE A 142 -23.65 2.95 6.23
C PHE A 142 -23.59 2.01 5.01
N ILE A 143 -23.78 0.70 5.21
CA ILE A 143 -23.80 -0.29 4.13
C ILE A 143 -24.96 0.03 3.17
N HIS A 144 -26.15 0.31 3.70
CA HIS A 144 -27.32 0.64 2.89
C HIS A 144 -27.11 1.92 2.07
N THR A 145 -26.51 2.95 2.68
CA THR A 145 -26.17 4.21 1.99
C THR A 145 -25.12 3.99 0.90
N SER A 146 -24.12 3.16 1.18
CA SER A 146 -23.04 2.85 0.23
C SER A 146 -23.55 2.02 -0.95
N ILE A 147 -24.41 1.03 -0.71
CA ILE A 147 -25.05 0.24 -1.78
C ILE A 147 -25.95 1.14 -2.64
N LYS A 148 -26.80 1.98 -2.03
CA LYS A 148 -27.64 2.91 -2.78
C LYS A 148 -26.83 3.84 -3.67
N LYS A 149 -25.78 4.44 -3.11
CA LYS A 149 -24.91 5.33 -3.86
C LYS A 149 -24.20 4.60 -5.01
N TRP A 150 -23.69 3.40 -4.76
CA TRP A 150 -23.07 2.57 -5.81
C TRP A 150 -24.07 2.24 -6.92
N VAL A 151 -25.31 1.89 -6.58
CA VAL A 151 -26.37 1.63 -7.58
C VAL A 151 -26.67 2.88 -8.40
N GLU A 152 -26.77 4.06 -7.77
CA GLU A 152 -26.97 5.34 -8.48
C GLU A 152 -25.79 5.66 -9.42
N ASP A 153 -24.55 5.54 -8.93
CA ASP A 153 -23.34 5.84 -9.69
C ASP A 153 -23.10 4.86 -10.85
N THR A 154 -23.61 3.63 -10.74
CA THR A 154 -23.38 2.56 -11.72
C THR A 154 -24.60 2.31 -12.63
N LYS A 155 -25.71 3.04 -12.43
CA LYS A 155 -26.98 2.85 -13.16
C LYS A 155 -26.85 2.98 -14.69
N GLU A 156 -25.95 3.86 -15.16
CA GLU A 156 -25.71 4.05 -16.60
C GLU A 156 -24.85 2.93 -17.22
N ASN A 157 -24.06 2.23 -16.41
CA ASN A 157 -23.05 1.27 -16.87
C ASN A 157 -23.50 -0.19 -16.71
N VAL A 158 -24.41 -0.47 -15.79
CA VAL A 158 -24.92 -1.81 -15.52
C VAL A 158 -26.43 -1.73 -15.58
N ASN A 159 -27.04 -2.51 -16.49
CA ASN A 159 -28.48 -2.58 -16.69
C ASN A 159 -29.15 -3.27 -15.47
N LEU A 160 -29.18 -2.55 -14.35
CA LEU A 160 -29.65 -2.97 -13.03
C LEU A 160 -31.12 -2.61 -12.79
N ASP A 161 -31.88 -2.26 -13.82
CA ASP A 161 -33.29 -1.87 -13.70
C ASP A 161 -34.18 -2.97 -13.05
N ASN A 162 -33.66 -4.20 -12.90
CA ASN A 162 -34.34 -5.33 -12.27
C ASN A 162 -33.76 -5.75 -10.91
N LEU A 163 -32.83 -4.99 -10.30
CA LEU A 163 -32.29 -5.35 -8.99
C LEU A 163 -33.24 -4.93 -7.85
N GLU A 164 -34.15 -5.82 -7.50
CA GLU A 164 -35.03 -5.67 -6.33
C GLU A 164 -34.52 -6.46 -5.12
N LEU A 165 -34.15 -5.78 -4.04
CA LEU A 165 -33.89 -6.42 -2.76
C LEU A 165 -35.22 -6.74 -2.06
N LYS A 166 -35.57 -8.02 -2.00
CA LYS A 166 -36.71 -8.56 -1.27
C LYS A 166 -36.47 -8.55 0.26
N PRO A 167 -37.38 -7.96 1.05
CA PRO A 167 -37.38 -8.06 2.52
C PRO A 167 -37.31 -9.50 3.01
N GLY A 168 -36.49 -9.74 4.04
CA GLY A 168 -36.32 -11.04 4.68
C GLY A 168 -35.46 -12.05 3.92
N ALA A 169 -34.98 -11.73 2.71
CA ALA A 169 -34.07 -12.58 1.94
C ALA A 169 -32.62 -12.40 2.38
N ASP A 170 -31.84 -13.48 2.28
CA ASP A 170 -30.41 -13.48 2.56
C ASP A 170 -29.63 -13.14 1.28
N TYR A 171 -28.75 -12.15 1.38
CA TYR A 171 -27.85 -11.74 0.31
C TYR A 171 -26.41 -11.99 0.75
N THR A 172 -25.60 -12.54 -0.14
CA THR A 172 -24.15 -12.67 0.08
C THR A 172 -23.45 -11.58 -0.70
N LEU A 173 -22.68 -10.76 0.00
CA LEU A 173 -21.76 -9.81 -0.60
C LEU A 173 -20.37 -10.46 -0.61
N THR A 174 -19.84 -10.70 -1.80
CA THR A 174 -18.46 -11.16 -1.98
C THR A 174 -17.63 -9.96 -2.43
N ILE A 175 -16.67 -9.55 -1.61
CA ILE A 175 -15.68 -8.54 -2.00
C ILE A 175 -14.46 -9.32 -2.50
N THR A 176 -14.25 -9.29 -3.81
CA THR A 176 -13.07 -9.89 -4.45
C THR A 176 -11.95 -8.85 -4.47
N ASP A 177 -10.93 -9.01 -3.62
CA ASP A 177 -9.69 -8.23 -3.69
C ASP A 177 -8.52 -9.18 -4.00
N ASN A 178 -8.25 -9.33 -5.30
CA ASN A 178 -7.08 -9.89 -6.02
C ASN A 178 -6.26 -11.06 -5.44
N ASP A 179 -6.61 -11.66 -4.30
CA ASP A 179 -6.06 -12.88 -3.70
C ASP A 179 -6.80 -13.30 -2.40
N ASN A 180 -7.75 -12.51 -1.89
CA ASN A 180 -8.61 -12.90 -0.77
C ASN A 180 -10.08 -12.53 -1.02
N ASP A 181 -10.92 -13.54 -1.17
CA ASP A 181 -12.37 -13.35 -1.18
C ASP A 181 -12.87 -13.21 0.26
N LEU A 182 -13.38 -12.03 0.61
CA LEU A 182 -14.09 -11.81 1.86
C LEU A 182 -15.59 -11.95 1.57
N GLU A 183 -16.17 -13.04 2.07
CA GLU A 183 -17.61 -13.28 2.02
C GLU A 183 -18.30 -12.80 3.29
N GLY A 184 -19.35 -11.98 3.12
CA GLY A 184 -20.23 -11.56 4.19
C GLY A 184 -21.70 -11.77 3.81
N SER A 185 -22.46 -12.44 4.67
CA SER A 185 -23.92 -12.57 4.49
C SER A 185 -24.66 -11.46 5.22
N ILE A 186 -25.58 -10.82 4.53
CA ILE A 186 -26.48 -9.81 5.08
C ILE A 186 -27.90 -10.27 4.84
N ARG A 187 -28.69 -10.35 5.91
CA ARG A 187 -30.14 -10.52 5.80
C ARG A 187 -30.77 -9.15 5.64
N TYR A 188 -31.45 -8.92 4.52
CA TYR A 188 -32.15 -7.67 4.32
C TYR A 188 -33.40 -7.65 5.23
N PRO A 189 -33.55 -6.63 6.11
CA PRO A 189 -34.65 -6.58 7.06
C PRO A 189 -36.02 -6.56 6.39
#